data_AF-A0A9E4M6K3-F1
#
_entry.id   AF-A0A9E4M6K3-F1
#
_cell.length_a   1.000
_cell.length_b   1.000
_cell.length_c   1.000
_cell.angle_alpha   90.00
_cell.angle_beta   90.00
_cell.angle_gamma   90.00
#
_symmetry.space_group_name_H-M   'P 1'
#
loop_
_entity.id
_entity.type
_entity.pdbx_description
1 polymer ?
#
loop_
_entity_poly.entity_id
_entity_poly.type
_entity_poly.pdbx_seq_one_letter_code
_entity_poly.pdbx_strand_id
1 'polypeptide(L)'
;LLGASLFIAGASVYIRGHSWGANPLASTPWQMLAGAVPVLALALAVDGAPGVQWTWESGGIVAYQITLGGPLALWGRLTAFRHIPAISVNLTLMSTPVVGLLASWWLVDEVLTLTVVGGLALIIAGAAANILGDKDVRPLRSGLA
;
A
#
# COMPACT_ATOMS: atom_id res chain seq x y z
N LEU A 1 11.98 11.00 6.46
CA LEU A 1 11.43 9.71 6.95
C LEU A 1 10.62 9.87 8.23
N LEU A 2 11.17 10.41 9.34
CA LEU A 2 10.44 10.56 10.61
C LEU A 2 9.11 11.35 10.50
N GLY A 3 9.10 12.49 9.80
CA GLY A 3 7.87 13.27 9.60
C GLY A 3 6.79 12.51 8.82
N ALA A 4 7.19 11.75 7.79
CA ALA A 4 6.27 10.91 7.02
C ALA A 4 5.70 9.76 7.87
N SER A 5 6.53 9.14 8.72
CA SER A 5 6.09 8.08 9.64
C SER A 5 5.12 8.60 10.69
N LEU A 6 5.36 9.77 11.28
CA LEU A 6 4.44 10.41 12.23
C LEU A 6 3.10 10.78 11.58
N PHE A 7 3.15 11.31 10.37
CA PHE A 7 1.95 11.65 9.61
C PHE A 7 1.10 10.41 9.30
N ILE A 8 1.73 9.33 8.82
CA ILE A 8 1.05 8.06 8.52
C ILE A 8 0.46 7.43 9.79
N ALA A 9 1.18 7.48 10.91
CA ALA A 9 0.69 6.96 12.19
C ALA A 9 -0.54 7.75 12.67
N GLY A 10 -0.46 9.08 12.66
CA GLY A 10 -1.57 9.96 13.06
C GLY A 10 -2.81 9.76 12.18
N ALA A 11 -2.63 9.72 10.85
CA ALA A 11 -3.71 9.46 9.91
C ALA A 11 -4.37 8.10 10.15
N SER A 12 -3.58 7.06 10.45
CA SER A 12 -4.08 5.70 10.71
C SER A 12 -4.92 5.63 11.99
N VAL A 13 -4.52 6.33 13.04
CA VAL A 13 -5.28 6.40 14.30
C VAL A 13 -6.58 7.20 14.10
N TYR A 14 -6.50 8.34 13.40
CA TYR A 14 -7.66 9.18 13.11
C TYR A 14 -8.73 8.43 12.32
N ILE A 15 -8.33 7.73 11.25
CA ILE A 15 -9.24 6.94 10.41
C ILE A 15 -9.90 5.81 11.21
N ARG A 16 -9.17 5.16 12.14
CA ARG A 16 -9.72 4.09 12.98
C ARG A 16 -10.67 4.59 14.07
N GLY A 17 -10.47 5.80 14.56
CA GLY A 17 -11.30 6.41 15.60
C GLY A 17 -12.58 7.07 15.07
N HIS A 18 -12.68 7.34 13.76
CA HIS A 18 -13.84 8.00 13.17
C HIS A 18 -14.78 6.98 12.52
N SER A 19 -15.99 6.84 13.04
CA SER A 19 -17.04 6.01 12.42
C SER A 19 -17.70 6.78 11.27
N TRP A 20 -17.21 6.57 10.05
CA TRP A 20 -17.83 7.16 8.85
C TRP A 20 -19.11 6.39 8.53
N GLY A 21 -20.25 7.08 8.46
CA GLY A 21 -21.53 6.50 8.02
C GLY A 21 -21.65 6.30 6.50
N ALA A 22 -20.67 6.80 5.72
CA ALA A 22 -20.66 6.72 4.26
C ALA A 22 -19.96 5.43 3.77
N ASN A 23 -20.48 4.84 2.69
CA ASN A 23 -19.85 3.68 2.04
C ASN A 23 -18.42 4.06 1.58
N PRO A 24 -17.36 3.39 2.07
CA PRO A 24 -15.97 3.73 1.78
C PRO A 24 -15.65 3.84 0.28
N LEU A 25 -16.34 3.04 -0.54
CA LEU A 25 -16.16 3.06 -2.00
C LEU A 25 -16.66 4.37 -2.63
N ALA A 26 -17.74 4.94 -2.10
CA ALA A 26 -18.30 6.21 -2.56
C ALA A 26 -17.46 7.41 -2.09
N SER A 27 -16.74 7.27 -0.96
CA SER A 27 -15.86 8.30 -0.41
C SER A 27 -14.48 8.34 -1.10
N THR A 28 -14.08 7.23 -1.73
CA THR A 28 -12.73 7.06 -2.28
C THR A 28 -12.38 8.09 -3.37
N PRO A 29 -13.24 8.38 -4.37
CA PRO A 29 -12.93 9.39 -5.39
C PRO A 29 -12.72 10.78 -4.78
N TRP A 30 -13.55 11.13 -3.79
CA TRP A 30 -13.45 12.41 -3.09
C TRP A 30 -12.18 12.51 -2.25
N GLN A 31 -11.77 11.42 -1.59
CA GLN A 31 -10.49 11.37 -0.87
C GLN A 31 -9.29 11.54 -1.82
N MET A 32 -9.33 10.91 -3.00
CA MET A 32 -8.25 11.06 -3.97
C MET A 32 -8.16 12.48 -4.54
N LEU A 33 -9.30 13.12 -4.83
CA LEU A 33 -9.34 14.52 -5.24
C LEU A 33 -8.83 15.46 -4.13
N ALA A 34 -9.31 15.26 -2.90
CA ALA A 34 -8.87 16.06 -1.76
C ALA A 34 -7.37 15.88 -1.47
N GLY A 35 -6.82 14.68 -1.69
CA GLY A 35 -5.38 14.42 -1.57
C GLY A 35 -4.57 14.95 -2.75
N ALA A 36 -5.13 14.99 -3.96
CA ALA A 36 -4.46 15.49 -5.15
C ALA A 36 -4.16 17.00 -5.05
N VAL A 37 -5.08 17.79 -4.47
CA VAL A 37 -4.92 19.25 -4.33
C VAL A 37 -3.66 19.66 -3.56
N PRO A 38 -3.42 19.23 -2.30
CA PRO A 38 -2.22 19.60 -1.56
C PRO A 38 -0.95 19.01 -2.17
N VAL A 39 -1.02 17.80 -2.75
CA VAL A 39 0.13 17.20 -3.44
C VAL A 39 0.51 18.02 -4.68
N LEU A 40 -0.46 18.45 -5.48
CA LEU A 40 -0.24 19.30 -6.65
C LEU A 40 0.32 20.67 -6.24
N ALA A 41 -0.21 21.28 -5.18
CA ALA A 41 0.29 22.54 -4.67
C ALA A 41 1.75 22.44 -4.19
N LEU A 42 2.07 21.37 -3.46
CA LEU A 42 3.44 21.07 -3.03
C LEU A 42 4.38 20.80 -4.21
N ALA A 43 3.96 19.99 -5.18
CA ALA A 43 4.74 19.70 -6.37
C ALA A 43 5.05 20.99 -7.16
N LEU A 44 4.07 21.85 -7.36
CA LEU A 44 4.29 23.15 -8.04
C LEU A 44 5.20 24.08 -7.23
N ALA A 45 5.12 24.05 -5.90
CA ALA A 45 5.95 24.89 -5.03
C ALA A 45 7.41 24.42 -4.93
N VAL A 46 7.65 23.11 -4.99
CA VAL A 46 8.99 22.51 -4.82
C VAL A 46 9.67 22.22 -6.16
N ASP A 47 8.96 21.57 -7.08
CA ASP A 47 9.50 21.10 -8.36
C ASP A 47 9.25 22.09 -9.52
N GLY A 48 8.35 23.06 -9.34
CA GLY A 48 8.02 24.06 -10.34
C GLY A 48 7.06 23.56 -11.43
N ALA A 49 7.07 24.23 -12.60
CA ALA A 49 6.19 23.86 -13.71
C ALA A 49 6.59 22.48 -14.29
N PRO A 50 5.64 21.56 -14.50
CA PRO A 50 5.95 20.20 -14.95
C PRO A 50 6.57 20.19 -16.36
N GLY A 51 7.85 19.84 -16.44
CA GLY A 51 8.59 19.61 -17.69
C GLY A 51 8.41 18.18 -18.21
N VAL A 52 7.17 17.73 -18.42
CA VAL A 52 6.91 16.36 -18.87
C VAL A 52 7.18 16.23 -20.37
N GLN A 53 8.14 15.39 -20.75
CA GLN A 53 8.31 14.95 -22.13
C GLN A 53 7.31 13.83 -22.42
N TRP A 54 6.23 14.19 -23.11
CA TRP A 54 5.19 13.24 -23.51
C TRP A 54 5.69 12.36 -24.66
N THR A 55 6.21 11.18 -24.32
CA THR A 55 6.49 10.09 -25.27
C THR A 55 5.41 9.01 -25.20
N TRP A 56 5.35 8.11 -26.18
CA TRP A 56 4.39 7.00 -26.19
C TRP A 56 4.57 6.09 -24.96
N GLU A 57 5.80 5.87 -24.54
CA GLU A 57 6.16 5.10 -23.35
C GLU A 57 5.61 5.77 -22.09
N SER A 58 5.83 7.08 -21.94
CA SER A 58 5.33 7.85 -20.78
C SER A 58 3.79 7.85 -20.72
N GLY A 59 3.13 7.97 -21.88
CA GLY A 59 1.68 7.88 -22.00
C GLY A 59 1.17 6.49 -21.61
N GLY A 60 1.86 5.42 -22.04
CA GLY A 60 1.54 4.04 -21.68
C GLY A 60 1.66 3.78 -20.18
N ILE A 61 2.71 4.32 -19.53
CA ILE A 61 2.89 4.23 -18.08
C ILE A 61 1.76 4.95 -17.35
N VAL A 62 1.42 6.17 -17.77
CA VAL A 62 0.30 6.92 -17.17
C VAL A 62 -1.02 6.16 -17.35
N ALA A 63 -1.30 5.66 -18.55
CA ALA A 63 -2.50 4.89 -18.85
C ALA A 63 -2.62 3.64 -17.97
N TYR A 64 -1.52 2.91 -17.79
CA TYR A 64 -1.45 1.76 -16.89
C TYR A 64 -1.76 2.15 -15.43
N GLN A 65 -1.18 3.24 -14.94
CA GLN A 65 -1.36 3.69 -13.56
C GLN A 65 -2.79 4.18 -13.28
N ILE A 66 -3.39 4.93 -14.20
CA ILE A 66 -4.76 5.44 -14.00
C ILE A 66 -5.84 4.38 -14.20
N THR A 67 -5.49 3.18 -14.69
CA THR A 67 -6.43 2.07 -14.89
C THR A 67 -6.16 0.91 -13.94
N LEU A 68 -5.09 0.15 -14.21
CA LEU A 68 -4.73 -1.09 -13.52
C LEU A 68 -4.04 -0.81 -12.18
N GLY A 69 -2.98 0.01 -12.20
CA GLY A 69 -2.10 0.22 -11.05
C GLY A 69 -2.74 1.00 -9.89
N GLY A 70 -3.64 1.93 -10.21
CA GLY A 70 -4.33 2.78 -9.23
C GLY A 70 -5.73 2.27 -8.91
N PRO A 71 -6.77 2.62 -9.68
CA PRO A 71 -8.16 2.37 -9.29
C PRO A 71 -8.54 0.90 -9.14
N LEU A 72 -8.14 0.04 -10.10
CA LEU A 72 -8.47 -1.39 -10.04
C LEU A 72 -7.76 -2.10 -8.89
N ALA A 73 -6.47 -1.82 -8.68
CA ALA A 73 -5.73 -2.34 -7.54
C ALA A 73 -6.33 -1.87 -6.20
N LEU A 74 -6.72 -0.59 -6.10
CA LEU A 74 -7.37 -0.04 -4.92
C LEU A 74 -8.73 -0.72 -4.66
N TRP A 75 -9.53 -0.91 -5.70
CA TRP A 75 -10.81 -1.62 -5.59
C TRP A 75 -10.61 -3.07 -5.12
N GLY A 76 -9.66 -3.79 -5.71
CA GLY A 76 -9.31 -5.16 -5.29
C GLY A 76 -8.87 -5.20 -3.82
N ARG A 77 -8.04 -4.25 -3.40
CA ARG A 77 -7.60 -4.10 -2.01
C ARG A 77 -8.78 -3.86 -1.06
N LEU A 78 -9.66 -2.90 -1.37
CA LEU A 78 -10.85 -2.59 -0.55
C LEU A 78 -11.82 -3.78 -0.51
N THR A 79 -11.94 -4.51 -1.60
CA THR A 79 -12.76 -5.73 -1.68
C THR A 79 -12.18 -6.83 -0.81
N ALA A 80 -10.86 -7.07 -0.85
CA ALA A 80 -10.19 -8.04 0.01
C ALA A 80 -10.34 -7.70 1.50
N PHE A 81 -10.20 -6.43 1.88
CA PHE A 81 -10.41 -5.97 3.26
C PHE A 81 -11.82 -6.25 3.79
N ARG A 82 -12.83 -6.32 2.91
CA ARG A 82 -14.22 -6.59 3.31
C ARG A 82 -14.52 -8.08 3.52
N HIS A 83 -13.73 -8.98 2.94
CA HIS A 83 -14.03 -10.41 2.92
C HIS A 83 -13.02 -11.27 3.70
N ILE A 84 -11.88 -10.69 4.11
CA ILE A 84 -10.77 -11.45 4.70
C ILE A 84 -10.36 -10.80 6.05
N PRO A 85 -10.07 -11.60 7.10
CA PRO A 85 -9.53 -11.09 8.37
C PRO A 85 -8.30 -10.19 8.20
N ALA A 86 -8.17 -9.17 9.04
CA ALA A 86 -7.13 -8.14 8.94
C ALA A 86 -5.68 -8.69 8.90
N ILE A 87 -5.41 -9.82 9.56
CA ILE A 87 -4.10 -10.48 9.54
C ILE A 87 -3.74 -10.98 8.13
N SER A 88 -4.67 -11.64 7.43
CA SER A 88 -4.44 -12.15 6.08
C SER A 88 -4.21 -11.01 5.09
N VAL A 89 -4.86 -9.86 5.27
CA VAL A 89 -4.62 -8.71 4.38
C VAL A 89 -3.24 -8.09 4.61
N ASN A 90 -2.76 -8.04 5.85
CA ASN A 90 -1.39 -7.62 6.13
C ASN A 90 -0.35 -8.56 5.49
N LEU A 91 -0.63 -9.86 5.44
CA LEU A 91 0.22 -10.82 4.74
C LEU A 91 0.24 -10.61 3.22
N THR A 92 -0.92 -10.34 2.63
CA THR A 92 -1.00 -9.96 1.21
C THR A 92 -0.19 -8.69 0.93
N LEU A 93 -0.22 -7.71 1.83
CA LEU A 93 0.56 -6.48 1.69
C LEU A 93 2.08 -6.72 1.79
N MET A 94 2.51 -7.70 2.59
CA MET A 94 3.93 -8.11 2.64
C MET A 94 4.35 -8.88 1.38
N SER A 95 3.40 -9.39 0.59
CA SER A 95 3.70 -10.06 -0.68
C SER A 95 4.01 -9.05 -1.79
N THR A 96 3.49 -7.83 -1.72
CA THR A 96 3.74 -6.77 -2.71
C THR A 96 5.23 -6.50 -2.96
N PRO A 97 6.09 -6.26 -1.94
CA PRO A 97 7.53 -6.07 -2.18
C PRO A 97 8.20 -7.33 -2.74
N VAL A 98 7.74 -8.53 -2.37
CA VAL A 98 8.26 -9.80 -2.90
C VAL A 98 7.97 -9.92 -4.39
N VAL A 99 6.72 -9.72 -4.78
CA VAL A 99 6.29 -9.77 -6.19
C VAL A 99 6.96 -8.68 -7.01
N GLY A 100 7.09 -7.46 -6.45
CA GLY A 100 7.79 -6.35 -7.10
C GLY A 100 9.25 -6.71 -7.38
N LEU A 101 9.96 -7.29 -6.40
CA LEU A 101 11.35 -7.69 -6.58
C LEU A 101 11.53 -8.81 -7.61
N LEU A 102 10.66 -9.83 -7.57
CA LEU A 102 10.69 -10.92 -8.56
C LEU A 102 10.38 -10.40 -9.97
N ALA A 103 9.43 -9.46 -10.09
CA ALA A 103 9.13 -8.82 -11.36
C ALA A 103 10.30 -7.96 -11.86
N SER A 104 10.98 -7.22 -10.98
CA SER A 104 12.19 -6.46 -11.36
C SER A 104 13.32 -7.38 -11.81
N TRP A 105 13.59 -8.46 -11.08
CA TRP A 105 14.58 -9.45 -11.47
C TRP A 105 14.26 -10.07 -12.83
N TRP A 106 13.00 -10.42 -13.08
CA TRP A 106 12.56 -11.09 -14.30
C TRP A 106 12.44 -10.17 -15.52
N LEU A 107 11.88 -8.96 -15.35
CA LEU A 107 11.55 -8.05 -16.45
C LEU A 107 12.66 -7.04 -16.75
N VAL A 108 13.51 -6.75 -15.77
CA VAL A 108 14.55 -5.69 -15.84
C VAL A 108 15.96 -6.29 -15.76
N ASP A 109 16.09 -7.62 -15.68
CA ASP A 109 17.36 -8.35 -15.51
C ASP A 109 18.23 -7.81 -14.36
N GLU A 110 17.57 -7.35 -13.28
CA GLU A 110 18.25 -6.70 -12.17
C GLU A 110 19.06 -7.71 -11.33
N VAL A 111 20.35 -7.47 -11.09
CA VAL A 111 21.19 -8.40 -10.32
C VAL A 111 20.79 -8.36 -8.83
N LEU A 112 20.22 -9.47 -8.35
CA LEU A 112 19.85 -9.64 -6.95
C LEU A 112 21.10 -9.71 -6.06
N THR A 113 21.39 -8.62 -5.36
CA THR A 113 22.48 -8.58 -4.38
C THR A 113 22.11 -9.35 -3.10
N LEU A 114 23.12 -9.84 -2.37
CA LEU A 114 22.91 -10.55 -1.09
C LEU A 114 22.10 -9.72 -0.09
N THR A 115 22.31 -8.40 -0.06
CA THR A 115 21.59 -7.47 0.81
C THR A 115 20.09 -7.44 0.50
N VAL A 116 19.72 -7.46 -0.77
CA VAL A 116 18.32 -7.45 -1.23
C VAL A 116 17.64 -8.77 -0.86
N VAL A 117 18.31 -9.89 -1.07
CA VAL A 117 17.82 -11.22 -0.65
C VAL A 117 17.68 -11.31 0.86
N GLY A 118 18.63 -10.77 1.62
CA GLY A 118 18.56 -10.70 3.08
C GLY A 118 17.39 -9.86 3.58
N GLY A 119 17.14 -8.70 2.96
CA GLY A 119 15.97 -7.87 3.23
C GLY A 119 14.65 -8.58 2.96
N LEU A 120 14.57 -9.32 1.85
CA LEU A 120 13.40 -10.12 1.50
C LEU A 120 13.13 -11.20 2.55
N ALA A 121 14.18 -11.91 2.98
CA ALA A 121 14.08 -12.94 4.01
C ALA A 121 13.57 -12.37 5.35
N LEU A 122 14.04 -11.18 5.74
CA LEU A 122 13.57 -10.46 6.93
C LEU A 122 12.08 -10.10 6.86
N ILE A 123 11.59 -9.62 5.71
CA ILE A 123 10.17 -9.30 5.51
C ILE A 123 9.32 -10.57 5.65
N ILE A 124 9.72 -11.67 5.01
CA ILE A 124 9.02 -12.95 5.08
C ILE A 124 9.02 -13.49 6.51
N ALA A 125 10.16 -13.42 7.21
CA ALA A 125 10.29 -13.86 8.60
C ALA A 125 9.39 -13.05 9.54
N GLY A 126 9.36 -11.72 9.40
CA GLY A 126 8.47 -10.86 10.18
C GLY A 126 6.99 -11.15 9.94
N ALA A 127 6.62 -11.40 8.69
CA ALA A 127 5.26 -11.79 8.33
C ALA A 127 4.87 -13.16 8.94
N ALA A 128 5.77 -14.14 8.88
CA ALA A 128 5.57 -15.47 9.49
C ALA A 128 5.44 -15.41 11.02
N ALA A 129 6.29 -14.61 11.69
CA ALA A 129 6.22 -14.42 13.13
C ALA A 129 4.88 -13.80 13.56
N ASN A 130 4.38 -12.82 12.81
CA ASN A 130 3.08 -12.20 13.07
C ASN A 130 1.90 -13.20 12.92
N ILE A 131 1.95 -14.09 11.92
CA ILE A 131 0.95 -15.18 11.80
C ILE A 131 0.99 -16.08 13.04
N LEU A 132 2.18 -16.45 13.48
CA LEU A 132 2.34 -17.39 14.59
C LEU A 132 1.82 -16.79 15.89
N GLY A 133 2.14 -15.52 16.17
CA GLY A 133 1.67 -14.82 17.37
C GLY A 133 0.15 -14.61 17.42
N ASP A 134 -0.53 -14.41 16.30
CA ASP A 134 -1.99 -14.24 16.27
C ASP A 134 -2.75 -15.54 16.62
N LYS A 135 -2.14 -16.69 16.33
CA LYS A 135 -2.70 -18.01 16.68
C LYS A 135 -2.69 -18.25 18.19
N ASP A 136 -1.76 -17.67 18.93
CA ASP A 136 -1.63 -17.84 20.37
C ASP A 136 -2.57 -16.95 21.19
N VAL A 137 -3.09 -15.85 20.61
CA VAL A 137 -3.99 -14.90 21.29
C VAL A 137 -5.47 -15.30 21.16
N ARG A 138 -5.86 -15.98 20.08
CA ARG A 138 -7.25 -16.47 19.86
C ARG A 138 -7.78 -17.44 20.95
N PRO A 139 -7.01 -18.43 21.43
CA PRO A 139 -7.47 -19.40 22.43
C PRO A 139 -7.86 -18.77 23.78
N LEU A 140 -7.20 -17.67 24.14
CA LEU A 140 -7.40 -17.00 25.44
C LEU A 140 -8.72 -16.20 25.51
N ARG A 141 -9.26 -15.75 24.36
CA ARG A 141 -10.52 -14.98 24.30
C ARG A 141 -11.76 -15.87 24.22
N SER A 142 -11.64 -17.11 23.75
CA SER A 142 -12.75 -18.07 23.69
C SER A 142 -13.03 -18.79 25.00
N GLY A 143 -12.14 -18.68 26.00
CA GLY A 143 -12.35 -19.23 27.35
C GLY A 143 -12.94 -18.26 28.37
N LEU A 144 -13.27 -17.04 27.95
CA LEU A 144 -13.79 -15.95 28.82
C LEU A 144 -15.19 -15.46 28.41
N ALA A 145 -15.86 -16.18 27.50
CA ALA A 145 -17.26 -15.97 27.12
C ALA A 145 -18.09 -17.20 27.52
#